data_AF-A0A9D5SYD6-F1
#
_entry.id   AF-A0A9D5SYD6-F1
#
_cell.length_a   1.000
_cell.length_b   1.000
_cell.length_c   1.000
_cell.angle_alpha   90.00
_cell.angle_beta   90.00
_cell.angle_gamma   90.00
#
_symmetry.space_group_name_H-M   'P 1'
#
loop_
_entity.id
_entity.type
_entity.pdbx_description
1 polymer ?
#
loop_
_entity_poly.entity_id
_entity_poly.type
_entity_poly.pdbx_seq_one_letter_code
_entity_poly.pdbx_strand_id
1 'polypeptide(L)'
;MLDIKELGQYKETNRIEAKKAVGGLPLSIWETYSSFANTSGGVILLGVEELEDKTLASVWLPDADMLIEDFLSGLDDKDVVSVNLKEKMSIRKEISDGNEIVVITVPKANKSERPVFIGRDPFAGTYKRVGDGDYRCTRDEVGEMLKKSGRMSFYSSGEKYVETSEADMKEIIKNKLCEIEKAENVKIIYACESGSRAWGFASQDSDYDVRFIYLRRPEYYLRLAPTRDVIEWQLDETLDINGWDMQKALRLMNKSNPTLFEWLNSPIVYRTSPIFDDLKKLGEDCFSAKSTAHHYLSMAKSDIIKNLTGESISLKRYFYMLRSLLACKWVVEKKSAPPVPFDELVEYGLDSELRNIVSEMAEKKKNTAEHDVQLRIEAIDGYLEQNLAVLSDTVSKLDGDVNEWDRLEKFFLDSLSVFYSDEK
;
A
#
# COMPACT_ATOMS: atom_id res chain seq x y z
N MET A 1 6.66 34.89 -15.07
CA MET A 1 7.76 33.91 -14.93
C MET A 1 8.05 33.85 -13.43
N LEU A 2 8.19 32.65 -12.84
CA LEU A 2 8.47 32.53 -11.40
C LEU A 2 9.83 33.15 -11.10
N ASP A 3 9.91 33.98 -10.06
CA ASP A 3 11.20 34.47 -9.56
C ASP A 3 11.80 33.44 -8.61
N ILE A 4 12.65 32.58 -9.17
CA ILE A 4 13.26 31.46 -8.44
C ILE A 4 14.22 31.94 -7.34
N LYS A 5 14.63 33.22 -7.34
CA LYS A 5 15.47 33.77 -6.27
C LYS A 5 14.69 34.08 -4.99
N GLU A 6 13.36 34.13 -5.06
CA GLU A 6 12.48 34.42 -3.93
C GLU A 6 11.43 33.31 -3.76
N LEU A 7 11.86 32.03 -3.75
CA LEU A 7 10.98 30.86 -3.63
C LEU A 7 10.01 30.95 -2.44
N GLY A 8 10.45 31.51 -1.31
CA GLY A 8 9.66 31.65 -0.09
C GLY A 8 8.38 32.51 -0.23
N GLN A 9 8.21 33.24 -1.34
CA GLN A 9 6.96 33.96 -1.62
C GLN A 9 5.90 33.10 -2.32
N TYR A 10 6.29 31.93 -2.82
CA TYR A 10 5.41 31.02 -3.54
C TYR A 10 4.93 29.88 -2.63
N LYS A 11 3.80 29.31 -3.02
CA LYS A 11 3.19 28.11 -2.43
C LYS A 11 2.85 27.15 -3.56
N GLU A 12 2.59 25.90 -3.23
CA GLU A 12 2.00 24.97 -4.19
C GLU A 12 0.62 25.47 -4.62
N THR A 13 0.30 25.27 -5.89
CA THR A 13 -0.96 25.73 -6.49
C THR A 13 -1.41 24.78 -7.59
N ASN A 14 -2.48 25.12 -8.29
CA ASN A 14 -2.89 24.42 -9.50
C ASN A 14 -1.92 24.56 -10.69
N ARG A 15 -0.81 25.30 -10.54
CA ARG A 15 0.20 25.51 -11.58
C ARG A 15 1.64 25.40 -11.09
N ILE A 16 1.86 25.13 -9.81
CA ILE A 16 3.19 25.02 -9.20
C ILE A 16 3.17 23.80 -8.28
N GLU A 17 4.13 22.89 -8.49
CA GLU A 17 4.38 21.72 -7.65
C GLU A 17 5.86 21.73 -7.25
N ALA A 18 6.17 21.47 -5.98
CA ALA A 18 7.53 21.29 -5.49
C ALA A 18 7.79 19.82 -5.11
N LYS A 19 8.95 19.29 -5.50
CA LYS A 19 9.39 17.95 -5.09
C LYS A 19 10.85 17.98 -4.66
N LYS A 20 11.15 17.37 -3.51
CA LYS A 20 12.49 17.38 -2.90
C LYS A 20 13.57 16.79 -3.81
N ALA A 21 13.29 15.64 -4.43
CA ALA A 21 14.20 14.92 -5.35
C ALA A 21 15.63 14.64 -4.84
N VAL A 22 15.88 14.74 -3.52
CA VAL A 22 17.19 14.47 -2.89
C VAL A 22 17.62 13.01 -3.08
N GLY A 23 16.67 12.08 -3.20
CA GLY A 23 16.92 10.65 -3.40
C GLY A 23 16.85 10.18 -4.86
N GLY A 24 16.85 11.09 -5.84
CA GLY A 24 16.58 10.79 -7.25
C GLY A 24 15.19 11.25 -7.70
N LEU A 25 14.83 10.94 -8.96
CA LEU A 25 13.59 11.41 -9.57
C LEU A 25 12.37 10.76 -8.88
N PRO A 26 11.49 11.53 -8.21
CA PRO A 26 10.33 10.96 -7.53
C PRO A 26 9.35 10.35 -8.53
N LEU A 27 8.86 9.14 -8.26
CA LEU A 27 7.86 8.48 -9.15
C LEU A 27 6.58 9.30 -9.31
N SER A 28 6.15 10.02 -8.26
CA SER A 28 4.97 10.90 -8.30
C SER A 28 5.10 12.10 -9.24
N ILE A 29 6.28 12.34 -9.85
CA ILE A 29 6.44 13.37 -10.88
C ILE A 29 5.53 13.10 -12.09
N TRP A 30 5.26 11.83 -12.40
CA TRP A 30 4.46 11.45 -13.56
C TRP A 30 2.96 11.75 -13.36
N GLU A 31 2.49 11.73 -12.12
CA GLU A 31 1.14 12.15 -11.74
C GLU A 31 0.98 13.65 -11.97
N THR A 32 1.93 14.45 -11.48
CA THR A 32 1.96 15.89 -11.72
C THR A 32 2.12 16.23 -13.20
N TYR A 33 2.96 15.49 -13.94
CA TYR A 33 3.11 15.67 -15.38
C TYR A 33 1.80 15.43 -16.12
N SER A 34 1.13 14.31 -15.84
CA SER A 34 -0.18 13.97 -16.40
C SER A 34 -1.23 15.02 -16.03
N SER A 35 -1.30 15.41 -14.75
CA SER A 35 -2.28 16.36 -14.23
C SER A 35 -2.13 17.75 -14.87
N PHE A 36 -0.90 18.25 -15.01
CA PHE A 36 -0.62 19.52 -15.67
C PHE A 36 -0.94 19.45 -17.16
N ALA A 37 -0.52 18.38 -17.84
CA ALA A 37 -0.80 18.20 -19.26
C ALA A 37 -2.32 18.14 -19.55
N ASN A 38 -3.11 17.48 -18.70
CA ASN A 38 -4.55 17.34 -18.88
C ASN A 38 -5.36 18.55 -18.43
N THR A 39 -4.84 19.41 -17.56
CA THR A 39 -5.58 20.58 -17.04
C THR A 39 -5.15 21.88 -17.72
N SER A 40 -4.16 22.58 -17.17
CA SER A 40 -3.81 23.97 -17.54
C SER A 40 -2.32 24.19 -17.83
N GLY A 41 -1.51 23.13 -17.76
CA GLY A 41 -0.06 23.23 -17.66
C GLY A 41 0.38 23.80 -16.31
N GLY A 42 1.67 23.67 -16.02
CA GLY A 42 2.24 24.08 -14.74
C GLY A 42 3.75 24.06 -14.73
N VAL A 43 4.31 24.30 -13.56
CA VAL A 43 5.75 24.25 -13.30
C VAL A 43 6.01 23.25 -12.18
N ILE A 44 6.89 22.30 -12.43
CA ILE A 44 7.42 21.37 -11.44
C ILE A 44 8.81 21.88 -11.04
N LEU A 45 9.04 21.99 -9.73
CA LEU A 45 10.31 22.42 -9.14
C LEU A 45 10.94 21.21 -8.43
N LEU A 46 12.03 20.67 -8.96
CA LEU A 46 12.83 19.64 -8.28
C LEU A 46 13.92 20.31 -7.45
N GLY A 47 14.19 19.78 -6.26
CA GLY A 47 15.10 20.41 -5.29
C GLY A 47 14.43 21.49 -4.46
N VAL A 48 13.11 21.41 -4.33
CA VAL A 48 12.30 22.35 -3.55
C VAL A 48 11.39 21.56 -2.63
N GLU A 49 11.25 22.03 -1.39
CA GLU A 49 10.30 21.51 -0.41
C GLU A 49 9.26 22.55 -0.03
N GLU A 50 8.06 22.08 0.30
CA GLU A 50 7.05 22.89 0.98
C GLU A 50 7.27 22.81 2.49
N LEU A 51 7.40 23.98 3.13
CA LEU A 51 7.53 24.11 4.59
C LEU A 51 6.17 24.02 5.29
N GLU A 52 6.17 23.91 6.62
CA GLU A 52 4.95 23.82 7.43
C GLU A 52 3.98 25.00 7.23
N ASP A 53 4.49 26.18 6.90
CA ASP A 53 3.71 27.39 6.62
C ASP A 53 3.22 27.50 5.16
N LYS A 54 3.43 26.43 4.38
CA LYS A 54 3.11 26.29 2.95
C LYS A 54 3.99 27.12 2.00
N THR A 55 5.06 27.75 2.50
CA THR A 55 6.03 28.42 1.62
C THR A 55 7.03 27.43 1.03
N LEU A 56 7.64 27.78 -0.10
CA LEU A 56 8.62 26.94 -0.77
C LEU A 56 10.05 27.31 -0.39
N ALA A 57 10.89 26.30 -0.12
CA ALA A 57 12.31 26.48 0.16
C ALA A 57 13.15 25.54 -0.72
N SER A 58 14.31 26.02 -1.18
CA SER A 58 15.25 25.17 -1.90
C SER A 58 15.98 24.22 -0.96
N VAL A 59 16.28 23.02 -1.44
CA VAL A 59 17.08 22.02 -0.74
C VAL A 59 18.24 21.58 -1.61
N TRP A 60 19.30 21.09 -0.99
CA TRP A 60 20.46 20.60 -1.73
C TRP A 60 20.09 19.41 -2.63
N LEU A 61 20.31 19.56 -3.93
CA LEU A 61 20.22 18.47 -4.91
C LEU A 61 21.61 17.86 -5.14
N PRO A 62 21.77 16.53 -4.99
CA PRO A 62 23.04 15.87 -5.24
C PRO A 62 23.52 15.95 -6.70
N ASP A 63 22.60 15.73 -7.65
CA ASP A 63 22.91 15.71 -9.08
C ASP A 63 21.66 16.09 -9.90
N ALA A 64 21.60 17.35 -10.32
CA ALA A 64 20.49 17.86 -11.11
C ALA A 64 20.54 17.42 -12.58
N ASP A 65 21.72 17.13 -13.12
CA ASP A 65 21.86 16.65 -14.51
C ASP A 65 21.32 15.22 -14.61
N MET A 66 21.63 14.34 -13.66
CA MET A 66 21.05 13.00 -13.56
C MET A 66 19.52 13.04 -13.46
N LEU A 67 18.94 13.94 -12.66
CA LEU A 67 17.48 14.09 -12.58
C LEU A 67 16.84 14.49 -13.91
N ILE A 68 17.51 15.35 -14.68
CA ILE A 68 17.04 15.74 -16.01
C ILE A 68 17.13 14.56 -16.97
N GLU A 69 18.23 13.81 -16.94
CA GLU A 69 18.40 12.60 -17.76
C GLU A 69 17.34 11.54 -17.45
N ASP A 70 17.09 11.25 -16.17
CA ASP A 70 16.04 10.32 -15.73
C ASP A 70 14.65 10.77 -16.19
N PHE A 71 14.35 12.06 -16.06
CA PHE A 71 13.07 12.61 -16.49
C PHE A 71 12.91 12.55 -18.01
N LEU A 72 13.97 12.86 -18.76
CA LEU A 72 13.94 12.75 -20.22
C LEU A 72 13.80 11.30 -20.67
N SER A 73 14.47 10.35 -20.01
CA SER A 73 14.34 8.92 -20.29
C SER A 73 12.91 8.43 -20.05
N GLY A 74 12.27 8.83 -18.95
CA GLY A 74 10.87 8.47 -18.69
C GLY A 74 9.87 9.10 -19.66
N LEU A 75 10.15 10.28 -20.22
CA LEU A 75 9.32 10.86 -21.27
C LEU A 75 9.39 10.10 -22.59
N ASP A 76 10.55 9.49 -22.89
CA ASP A 76 10.76 8.68 -24.09
C ASP A 76 10.19 7.25 -23.92
N ASP A 77 9.87 6.83 -22.70
CA ASP A 77 9.29 5.53 -22.37
C ASP A 77 7.75 5.54 -22.34
N LYS A 78 7.14 4.81 -23.28
CA LYS A 78 5.68 4.65 -23.38
C LYS A 78 5.07 3.83 -22.24
N ASP A 79 5.89 3.07 -21.52
CA ASP A 79 5.46 2.32 -20.34
C ASP A 79 5.45 3.20 -19.08
N VAL A 80 6.04 4.40 -19.16
CA VAL A 80 6.00 5.42 -18.11
C VAL A 80 4.93 6.45 -18.41
N VAL A 81 4.92 7.07 -19.60
CA VAL A 81 3.91 8.07 -19.97
C VAL A 81 3.47 7.98 -21.43
N SER A 82 2.18 8.17 -21.66
CA SER A 82 1.55 7.93 -22.97
C SER A 82 1.92 8.94 -24.06
N VAL A 83 2.29 10.16 -23.65
CA VAL A 83 2.54 11.29 -24.56
C VAL A 83 3.77 12.06 -24.09
N ASN A 84 4.72 12.19 -24.99
CA ASN A 84 5.90 12.99 -24.81
C ASN A 84 5.66 14.41 -25.32
N LEU A 85 5.73 15.41 -24.43
CA LEU A 85 5.55 16.83 -24.73
C LEU A 85 6.88 17.62 -24.78
N LYS A 86 8.03 16.93 -24.97
CA LYS A 86 9.38 17.51 -24.87
C LYS A 86 9.58 18.77 -25.71
N GLU A 87 9.08 18.77 -26.94
CA GLU A 87 9.20 19.91 -27.87
C GLU A 87 8.43 21.16 -27.44
N LYS A 88 7.49 21.02 -26.49
CA LYS A 88 6.60 22.11 -26.01
C LYS A 88 6.88 22.51 -24.57
N MET A 89 7.73 21.76 -23.86
CA MET A 89 8.11 22.04 -22.47
C MET A 89 9.46 22.77 -22.41
N SER A 90 9.80 23.28 -21.24
CA SER A 90 11.16 23.77 -20.96
C SER A 90 11.69 23.13 -19.69
N ILE A 91 12.95 22.74 -19.71
CA ILE A 91 13.70 22.24 -18.55
C ILE A 91 14.92 23.15 -18.41
N ARG A 92 15.13 23.71 -17.23
CA ARG A 92 16.31 24.53 -16.95
C ARG A 92 16.75 24.35 -15.51
N LYS A 93 18.05 24.56 -15.28
CA LYS A 93 18.66 24.57 -13.97
C LYS A 93 18.76 26.02 -13.49
N GLU A 94 18.42 26.25 -12.24
CA GLU A 94 18.46 27.58 -11.61
C GLU A 94 19.11 27.45 -10.23
N ILE A 95 19.62 28.57 -9.69
CA ILE A 95 20.18 28.60 -8.34
C ILE A 95 19.24 29.41 -7.45
N SER A 96 18.85 28.83 -6.31
CA SER A 96 18.03 29.45 -5.28
C SER A 96 18.65 29.17 -3.92
N ASP A 97 18.86 30.20 -3.09
CA ASP A 97 19.54 30.11 -1.77
C ASP A 97 20.85 29.30 -1.77
N GLY A 98 21.59 29.31 -2.88
CA GLY A 98 22.84 28.57 -3.05
C GLY A 98 22.68 27.09 -3.43
N ASN A 99 21.45 26.58 -3.53
CA ASN A 99 21.13 25.24 -4.02
C ASN A 99 20.78 25.26 -5.51
N GLU A 100 21.21 24.23 -6.24
CA GLU A 100 20.76 23.99 -7.62
C GLU A 100 19.36 23.39 -7.58
N ILE A 101 18.45 23.88 -8.43
CA ILE A 101 17.11 23.35 -8.61
C ILE A 101 16.82 23.11 -10.10
N VAL A 102 15.90 22.19 -10.40
CA VAL A 102 15.43 21.94 -11.78
C VAL A 102 14.02 22.50 -11.93
N VAL A 103 13.81 23.36 -12.92
CA VAL A 103 12.52 23.96 -13.24
C VAL A 103 11.98 23.38 -14.54
N ILE A 104 10.89 22.62 -14.44
CA ILE A 104 10.25 21.94 -15.56
C ILE A 104 8.91 22.61 -15.83
N THR A 105 8.75 23.24 -17.00
CA THR A 105 7.48 23.87 -17.41
C THR A 105 6.70 22.89 -18.29
N VAL A 106 5.65 22.29 -17.74
CA VAL A 106 4.79 21.33 -18.46
C VAL A 106 3.66 22.08 -19.17
N PRO A 107 3.54 22.01 -20.51
CA PRO A 107 2.47 22.66 -21.24
C PRO A 107 1.16 21.88 -21.09
N LYS A 108 0.03 22.58 -21.27
CA LYS A 108 -1.24 21.90 -21.49
C LYS A 108 -1.20 21.13 -22.81
N ALA A 109 -1.51 19.84 -22.78
CA ALA A 109 -1.62 19.02 -23.96
C ALA A 109 -2.84 19.43 -24.82
N ASN A 110 -2.69 19.34 -26.14
CA ASN A 110 -3.77 19.64 -27.07
C ASN A 110 -4.89 18.59 -26.97
N LYS A 111 -6.08 18.94 -27.48
CA LYS A 111 -7.25 18.05 -27.42
C LYS A 111 -7.00 16.67 -28.04
N SER A 112 -6.19 16.59 -29.10
CA SER A 112 -5.82 15.33 -29.76
C SER A 112 -4.79 14.50 -28.99
N GLU A 113 -3.99 15.15 -28.13
CA GLU A 113 -2.95 14.52 -27.32
C GLU A 113 -3.54 13.96 -26.01
N ARG A 114 -4.69 14.47 -25.60
CA ARG A 114 -5.36 14.05 -24.37
C ARG A 114 -6.19 12.76 -24.55
N PRO A 115 -6.30 11.93 -23.50
CA PRO A 115 -5.63 12.05 -22.20
C PRO A 115 -4.13 11.77 -22.30
N VAL A 116 -3.33 12.50 -21.52
CA VAL A 116 -1.94 12.14 -21.19
C VAL A 116 -1.98 11.32 -19.91
N PHE A 117 -1.51 10.08 -19.94
CA PHE A 117 -1.64 9.15 -18.82
C PHE A 117 -0.34 8.42 -18.54
N ILE A 118 -0.20 7.96 -17.30
CA ILE A 118 0.90 7.12 -16.82
C ILE A 118 0.65 5.67 -17.24
N GLY A 119 1.70 4.96 -17.60
CA GLY A 119 1.59 3.56 -18.01
C GLY A 119 0.81 3.39 -19.30
N ARG A 120 0.16 2.22 -19.42
CA ARG A 120 -0.52 1.82 -20.67
C ARG A 120 -2.03 2.07 -20.66
N ASP A 121 -2.65 2.24 -19.50
CA ASP A 121 -4.11 2.40 -19.41
C ASP A 121 -4.52 3.87 -19.16
N PRO A 122 -5.25 4.51 -20.10
CA PRO A 122 -5.79 5.84 -19.86
C PRO A 122 -6.79 5.90 -18.69
N PHE A 123 -7.52 4.83 -18.36
CA PHE A 123 -8.51 4.87 -17.28
C PHE A 123 -7.88 4.78 -15.89
N ALA A 124 -6.78 4.04 -15.73
CA ALA A 124 -6.01 3.99 -14.49
C ALA A 124 -4.96 5.12 -14.37
N GLY A 125 -4.38 5.56 -15.48
CA GLY A 125 -3.20 6.44 -15.47
C GLY A 125 -3.44 7.92 -15.75
N THR A 126 -4.68 8.38 -15.97
CA THR A 126 -4.94 9.80 -16.27
C THR A 126 -5.19 10.59 -15.00
N TYR A 127 -4.42 11.67 -14.78
CA TYR A 127 -4.61 12.58 -13.65
C TYR A 127 -5.08 13.96 -14.13
N LYS A 128 -5.69 14.71 -13.21
CA LYS A 128 -6.10 16.12 -13.35
C LYS A 128 -5.68 16.91 -12.12
N ARG A 129 -5.31 18.17 -12.34
CA ARG A 129 -4.98 19.10 -11.25
C ARG A 129 -6.24 19.72 -10.65
N VAL A 130 -6.42 19.62 -9.32
CA VAL A 130 -7.50 20.29 -8.56
C VAL A 130 -6.90 20.93 -7.31
N GLY A 131 -6.96 22.26 -7.20
CA GLY A 131 -6.19 22.95 -6.16
C GLY A 131 -4.70 22.69 -6.35
N ASP A 132 -4.00 22.37 -5.27
CA ASP A 132 -2.60 21.95 -5.24
C ASP A 132 -2.40 20.43 -5.39
N GLY A 133 -3.47 19.64 -5.51
CA GLY A 133 -3.37 18.18 -5.60
C GLY A 133 -3.51 17.60 -7.01
N ASP A 134 -2.90 16.43 -7.22
CA ASP A 134 -3.03 15.58 -8.40
C ASP A 134 -4.06 14.48 -8.13
N TYR A 135 -5.17 14.49 -8.87
CA TYR A 135 -6.27 13.55 -8.67
C TYR A 135 -6.47 12.68 -9.90
N ARG A 136 -6.72 11.39 -9.71
CA ARG A 136 -7.08 10.49 -10.81
C ARG A 136 -8.39 10.94 -11.46
N CYS A 137 -8.43 10.94 -12.79
CA CYS A 137 -9.65 11.22 -13.54
C CYS A 137 -10.65 10.08 -13.40
N THR A 138 -11.94 10.40 -13.37
CA THR A 138 -12.98 9.37 -13.42
C THR A 138 -13.04 8.73 -14.81
N ARG A 139 -13.63 7.54 -14.91
CA ARG A 139 -13.81 6.86 -16.20
C ARG A 139 -14.57 7.72 -17.22
N ASP A 140 -15.55 8.49 -16.75
CA ASP A 140 -16.32 9.41 -17.61
C ASP A 140 -15.46 10.56 -18.13
N GLU A 141 -14.61 11.16 -17.28
CA GLU A 141 -13.70 12.22 -17.67
C GLU A 141 -12.68 11.74 -18.72
N VAL A 142 -12.07 10.57 -18.48
CA VAL A 142 -11.17 9.93 -19.45
C VAL A 142 -11.92 9.61 -20.74
N GLY A 143 -13.14 9.08 -20.63
CA GLY A 143 -13.99 8.76 -21.75
C GLY A 143 -14.31 9.97 -22.61
N GLU A 144 -14.57 11.13 -22.02
CA GLU A 144 -14.72 12.38 -22.74
C GLU A 144 -13.45 12.83 -23.46
N MET A 145 -12.29 12.73 -22.79
CA MET A 145 -11.01 13.09 -23.41
C MET A 145 -10.72 12.22 -24.63
N LEU A 146 -10.94 10.90 -24.52
CA LEU A 146 -10.78 9.93 -25.60
C LEU A 146 -11.77 10.14 -26.75
N LYS A 147 -13.01 10.53 -26.48
CA LYS A 147 -13.99 10.93 -27.51
C LYS A 147 -13.50 12.18 -28.25
N LYS A 148 -13.05 13.20 -27.51
CA LYS A 148 -12.56 14.47 -28.07
C LYS A 148 -11.26 14.30 -28.89
N SER A 149 -10.41 13.33 -28.56
CA SER A 149 -9.21 13.01 -29.34
C SER A 149 -9.46 12.05 -30.50
N GLY A 150 -10.68 11.53 -30.66
CA GLY A 150 -11.00 10.53 -31.68
C GLY A 150 -10.39 9.15 -31.40
N ARG A 151 -9.83 8.93 -30.20
CA ARG A 151 -9.18 7.68 -29.80
C ARG A 151 -10.14 6.69 -29.16
N MET A 152 -11.38 7.10 -28.85
CA MET A 152 -12.38 6.25 -28.18
C MET A 152 -12.58 4.89 -28.88
N SER A 153 -12.64 4.85 -30.21
CA SER A 153 -12.79 3.59 -30.95
C SER A 153 -11.62 2.63 -30.72
N PHE A 154 -10.38 3.12 -30.66
CA PHE A 154 -9.21 2.28 -30.37
C PHE A 154 -9.30 1.60 -29.00
N TYR A 155 -9.91 2.27 -28.03
CA TYR A 155 -10.12 1.73 -26.68
C TYR A 155 -11.48 1.04 -26.50
N SER A 156 -12.39 1.10 -27.48
CA SER A 156 -13.73 0.50 -27.42
C SER A 156 -13.99 -0.63 -28.42
N SER A 157 -13.16 -0.79 -29.47
CA SER A 157 -13.39 -1.73 -30.57
C SER A 157 -12.57 -3.03 -30.52
N GLY A 158 -12.12 -3.46 -29.34
CA GLY A 158 -11.73 -4.87 -29.15
C GLY A 158 -10.27 -5.23 -29.44
N GLU A 159 -9.32 -4.45 -28.93
CA GLU A 159 -8.30 -5.12 -28.12
C GLU A 159 -8.92 -5.20 -26.73
N LYS A 160 -9.20 -6.41 -26.24
CA LYS A 160 -9.34 -6.60 -24.80
C LYS A 160 -8.05 -6.05 -24.20
N TYR A 161 -8.13 -4.89 -23.55
CA TYR A 161 -7.16 -4.58 -22.53
C TYR A 161 -7.18 -5.78 -21.60
N VAL A 162 -6.06 -6.48 -21.58
CA VAL A 162 -5.75 -7.43 -20.54
C VAL A 162 -5.74 -6.56 -19.29
N GLU A 163 -6.81 -6.64 -18.48
CA GLU A 163 -6.66 -6.46 -17.02
C GLU A 163 -5.31 -7.07 -16.71
N THR A 164 -4.37 -6.32 -16.12
CA THR A 164 -3.16 -6.92 -15.55
C THR A 164 -3.69 -8.08 -14.74
N SER A 165 -3.56 -9.28 -15.28
CA SER A 165 -4.29 -10.40 -14.71
C SER A 165 -3.72 -10.58 -13.31
N GLU A 166 -4.44 -11.24 -12.41
CA GLU A 166 -3.82 -11.55 -11.12
C GLU A 166 -2.46 -12.24 -11.30
N ALA A 167 -2.27 -12.97 -12.41
CA ALA A 167 -0.99 -13.55 -12.80
C ALA A 167 0.07 -12.50 -13.21
N ASP A 168 -0.30 -11.47 -13.99
CA ASP A 168 0.63 -10.40 -14.38
C ASP A 168 1.02 -9.53 -13.17
N MET A 169 0.06 -9.24 -12.27
CA MET A 169 0.34 -8.46 -11.07
C MET A 169 1.21 -9.23 -10.09
N LYS A 170 0.97 -10.54 -9.93
CA LYS A 170 1.87 -11.44 -9.19
C LYS A 170 3.30 -11.36 -9.72
N GLU A 171 3.48 -11.29 -11.03
CA GLU A 171 4.81 -11.23 -11.62
C GLU A 171 5.48 -9.86 -11.40
N ILE A 172 4.72 -8.76 -11.49
CA ILE A 172 5.18 -7.42 -11.10
C ILE A 172 5.65 -7.42 -9.64
N ILE A 173 4.84 -7.95 -8.73
CA ILE A 173 5.16 -8.04 -7.30
C ILE A 173 6.46 -8.83 -7.08
N LYS A 174 6.62 -9.99 -7.74
CA LYS A 174 7.86 -10.78 -7.63
C LYS A 174 9.08 -10.02 -8.12
N ASN A 175 8.97 -9.27 -9.23
CA ASN A 175 10.05 -8.45 -9.76
C ASN A 175 10.41 -7.33 -8.79
N LYS A 176 9.42 -6.66 -8.19
CA LYS A 176 9.64 -5.65 -7.15
C LYS A 176 10.31 -6.21 -5.91
N LEU A 177 9.92 -7.39 -5.45
CA LEU A 177 10.63 -8.08 -4.36
C LEU A 177 12.10 -8.37 -4.72
N CYS A 178 12.42 -8.68 -5.99
CA CYS A 178 13.82 -8.82 -6.44
C CYS A 178 14.58 -7.48 -6.43
N GLU A 179 13.94 -6.39 -6.84
CA GLU A 179 14.51 -5.03 -6.80
C GLU A 179 14.83 -4.61 -5.35
N ILE A 180 13.86 -4.77 -4.44
CA ILE A 180 14.01 -4.46 -3.01
C ILE A 180 15.16 -5.27 -2.41
N GLU A 181 15.21 -6.58 -2.66
CA GLU A 181 16.25 -7.45 -2.12
C GLU A 181 17.67 -6.97 -2.49
N LYS A 182 17.84 -6.52 -3.74
CA LYS A 182 19.11 -5.96 -4.25
C LYS A 182 19.39 -4.57 -3.69
N ALA A 183 18.42 -3.66 -3.74
CA ALA A 183 18.58 -2.27 -3.33
C ALA A 183 18.90 -2.16 -1.82
N GLU A 184 18.23 -2.96 -1.00
CA GLU A 184 18.39 -2.97 0.45
C GLU A 184 19.51 -3.91 0.93
N ASN A 185 20.09 -4.71 0.03
CA ASN A 185 21.08 -5.75 0.32
C ASN A 185 20.61 -6.69 1.44
N VAL A 186 19.41 -7.24 1.26
CA VAL A 186 18.75 -8.16 2.20
C VAL A 186 18.51 -9.51 1.54
N LYS A 187 17.94 -10.47 2.27
CA LYS A 187 17.40 -11.72 1.71
C LYS A 187 15.94 -11.82 2.13
N ILE A 188 15.01 -11.82 1.18
CA ILE A 188 13.59 -11.96 1.47
C ILE A 188 13.28 -13.45 1.68
N ILE A 189 12.82 -13.79 2.87
CA ILE A 189 12.54 -15.16 3.31
C ILE A 189 11.14 -15.58 2.92
N TYR A 190 10.19 -14.65 3.00
CA TYR A 190 8.77 -14.88 2.76
C TYR A 190 8.11 -13.58 2.31
N ALA A 191 7.17 -13.65 1.37
CA ALA A 191 6.31 -12.55 0.98
C ALA A 191 4.90 -13.05 0.64
N CYS A 192 3.88 -12.34 1.09
CA CYS A 192 2.48 -12.70 0.91
C CYS A 192 1.59 -11.48 0.71
N GLU A 193 0.35 -11.75 0.30
CA GLU A 193 -0.73 -10.78 0.35
C GLU A 193 -1.24 -10.62 1.78
N SER A 194 -1.74 -9.43 2.10
CA SER A 194 -2.41 -9.12 3.37
C SER A 194 -3.72 -8.37 3.08
N GLY A 195 -4.49 -8.06 4.13
CA GLY A 195 -5.65 -7.19 3.99
C GLY A 195 -6.79 -7.80 3.16
N SER A 196 -7.53 -6.93 2.47
CA SER A 196 -8.83 -7.27 1.87
C SER A 196 -8.77 -8.38 0.82
N ARG A 197 -7.66 -8.48 0.07
CA ARG A 197 -7.41 -9.51 -0.93
C ARG A 197 -7.14 -10.86 -0.27
N ALA A 198 -6.27 -10.90 0.74
CA ALA A 198 -6.00 -12.12 1.51
C ALA A 198 -7.25 -12.62 2.25
N TRP A 199 -8.11 -11.71 2.70
CA TRP A 199 -9.38 -12.04 3.36
C TRP A 199 -10.49 -12.52 2.39
N GLY A 200 -10.36 -12.27 1.08
CA GLY A 200 -11.30 -12.75 0.07
C GLY A 200 -12.47 -11.80 -0.24
N PHE A 201 -12.41 -10.54 0.19
CA PHE A 201 -13.47 -9.55 -0.05
C PHE A 201 -13.00 -8.26 -0.71
N ALA A 202 -11.87 -8.31 -1.40
CA ALA A 202 -11.36 -7.21 -2.22
C ALA A 202 -12.38 -6.81 -3.29
N SER A 203 -12.55 -5.49 -3.47
CA SER A 203 -13.20 -4.93 -4.65
C SER A 203 -12.18 -4.78 -5.78
N GLN A 204 -12.65 -4.43 -6.99
CA GLN A 204 -11.75 -4.22 -8.13
C GLN A 204 -10.71 -3.12 -7.86
N ASP A 205 -11.08 -2.11 -7.07
CA ASP A 205 -10.23 -0.97 -6.70
C ASP A 205 -9.38 -1.21 -5.44
N SER A 206 -9.41 -2.41 -4.84
CA SER A 206 -8.60 -2.68 -3.64
C SER A 206 -7.11 -2.66 -3.94
N ASP A 207 -6.33 -2.10 -3.02
CA ASP A 207 -4.88 -2.14 -2.99
C ASP A 207 -4.33 -3.57 -2.86
N TYR A 208 -3.06 -3.72 -3.23
CA TYR A 208 -2.23 -4.90 -2.99
C TYR A 208 -1.35 -4.62 -1.78
N ASP A 209 -1.69 -5.25 -0.67
CA ASP A 209 -1.00 -5.16 0.61
C ASP A 209 0.09 -6.23 0.67
N VAL A 210 1.18 -6.04 -0.06
CA VAL A 210 2.28 -6.99 -0.05
C VAL A 210 3.05 -6.86 1.25
N ARG A 211 3.20 -7.97 1.98
CA ARG A 211 3.93 -8.04 3.24
C ARG A 211 5.03 -9.06 3.16
N PHE A 212 6.22 -8.74 3.67
CA PHE A 212 7.37 -9.65 3.59
C PHE A 212 8.21 -9.70 4.86
N ILE A 213 8.94 -10.80 5.03
CA ILE A 213 9.91 -11.01 6.10
C ILE A 213 11.28 -11.16 5.45
N TYR A 214 12.26 -10.41 5.93
CA TYR A 214 13.61 -10.41 5.37
C TYR A 214 14.69 -10.56 6.45
N LEU A 215 15.85 -11.05 6.02
CA LEU A 215 17.08 -11.10 6.79
C LEU A 215 18.07 -10.07 6.26
N ARG A 216 18.84 -9.45 7.15
CA ARG A 216 19.99 -8.62 6.82
C ARG A 216 21.27 -9.39 7.06
N ARG A 217 22.37 -8.93 6.48
CA ARG A 217 23.69 -9.55 6.74
C ARG A 217 24.06 -9.43 8.23
N PRO A 218 24.80 -10.39 8.79
CA PRO A 218 25.19 -10.41 10.21
C PRO A 218 25.81 -9.11 10.71
N GLU A 219 26.61 -8.42 9.90
CA GLU A 219 27.26 -7.17 10.27
C GLU A 219 26.26 -6.04 10.55
N TYR A 220 25.05 -6.12 9.98
CA TYR A 220 23.99 -5.16 10.26
C TYR A 220 23.47 -5.27 11.70
N TYR A 221 23.32 -6.51 12.21
CA TYR A 221 22.84 -6.77 13.56
C TYR A 221 23.87 -6.48 14.66
N LEU A 222 25.15 -6.44 14.31
CA LEU A 222 26.26 -6.16 15.22
C LEU A 222 26.61 -4.66 15.32
N ARG A 223 25.83 -3.78 14.67
CA ARG A 223 26.07 -2.33 14.70
C ARG A 223 25.78 -1.75 16.08
N LEU A 224 26.60 -0.78 16.48
CA LEU A 224 26.42 -0.04 17.73
C LEU A 224 25.32 1.03 17.64
N ALA A 225 25.12 1.59 16.45
CA ALA A 225 24.08 2.58 16.21
C ALA A 225 22.71 1.88 16.08
N PRO A 226 21.61 2.52 16.52
CA PRO A 226 20.26 2.02 16.27
C PRO A 226 20.03 1.75 14.79
N THR A 227 19.43 0.60 14.49
CA THR A 227 19.14 0.18 13.12
C THR A 227 17.63 0.16 12.85
N ARG A 228 17.24 0.42 11.60
CA ARG A 228 15.84 0.28 11.17
C ARG A 228 15.49 -1.21 11.01
N ASP A 229 14.29 -1.58 11.43
CA ASP A 229 13.77 -2.95 11.40
C ASP A 229 12.56 -3.12 10.44
N VAL A 230 12.28 -2.09 9.62
CA VAL A 230 11.22 -2.05 8.62
C VAL A 230 11.78 -1.53 7.30
N ILE A 231 11.34 -2.13 6.19
CA ILE A 231 11.47 -1.60 4.83
C ILE A 231 10.07 -1.23 4.35
N GLU A 232 9.88 0.01 3.93
CA GLU A 232 8.62 0.52 3.40
C GLU A 232 8.89 0.90 1.95
N TRP A 233 8.18 0.26 1.01
CA TRP A 233 8.39 0.43 -0.42
C TRP A 233 7.05 0.70 -1.08
N GLN A 234 6.61 1.95 -0.96
CA GLN A 234 5.36 2.43 -1.56
C GLN A 234 5.64 2.89 -2.99
N LEU A 235 5.08 2.18 -3.97
CA LEU A 235 5.24 2.50 -5.39
C LEU A 235 4.14 3.45 -5.88
N ASP A 236 2.89 3.23 -5.43
CA ASP A 236 1.70 4.03 -5.76
C ASP A 236 0.56 3.74 -4.75
N GLU A 237 -0.65 4.27 -4.99
CA GLU A 237 -1.86 4.01 -4.18
C GLU A 237 -2.39 2.57 -4.30
N THR A 238 -1.92 1.78 -5.27
CA THR A 238 -2.41 0.43 -5.55
C THR A 238 -1.50 -0.68 -5.03
N LEU A 239 -0.22 -0.39 -4.81
CA LEU A 239 0.77 -1.37 -4.38
C LEU A 239 1.55 -0.87 -3.16
N ASP A 240 1.16 -1.38 -1.99
CA ASP A 240 1.77 -1.10 -0.70
C ASP A 240 2.64 -2.30 -0.27
N ILE A 241 3.97 -2.16 -0.41
CA ILE A 241 4.92 -3.23 -0.07
C ILE A 241 5.65 -2.89 1.23
N ASN A 242 5.42 -3.68 2.28
CA ASN A 242 6.05 -3.46 3.59
C ASN A 242 6.71 -4.72 4.13
N GLY A 243 7.91 -4.57 4.65
CA GLY A 243 8.74 -5.66 5.13
C GLY A 243 9.15 -5.50 6.58
N TRP A 244 9.13 -6.60 7.33
CA TRP A 244 9.72 -6.66 8.68
C TRP A 244 11.02 -7.45 8.68
N ASP A 245 12.02 -6.90 9.37
CA ASP A 245 13.25 -7.62 9.68
C ASP A 245 12.94 -8.87 10.54
N MET A 246 13.71 -9.94 10.34
CA MET A 246 13.52 -11.20 11.07
C MET A 246 13.53 -11.02 12.60
N GLN A 247 14.40 -10.18 13.18
CA GLN A 247 14.36 -9.94 14.62
C GLN A 247 13.06 -9.26 15.06
N LYS A 248 12.51 -8.35 14.24
CA LYS A 248 11.22 -7.73 14.52
C LYS A 248 10.11 -8.77 14.44
N ALA A 249 10.08 -9.58 13.39
CA ALA A 249 9.12 -10.65 13.21
C ALA A 249 9.14 -11.64 14.40
N LEU A 250 10.31 -12.13 14.81
CA LEU A 250 10.43 -13.05 15.95
C LEU A 250 10.02 -12.40 17.29
N ARG A 251 10.34 -11.13 17.51
CA ARG A 251 9.87 -10.38 18.69
C ARG A 251 8.35 -10.23 18.72
N LEU A 252 7.72 -10.04 17.56
CA LEU A 252 6.26 -9.98 17.41
C LEU A 252 5.62 -11.36 17.57
N MET A 253 6.29 -12.42 17.10
CA MET A 253 5.90 -13.81 17.29
C MET A 253 5.83 -14.15 18.78
N ASN A 254 6.85 -13.78 19.57
CA ASN A 254 6.84 -14.00 21.02
C ASN A 254 5.66 -13.29 21.72
N LYS A 255 5.27 -12.11 21.22
CA LYS A 255 4.10 -11.37 21.72
C LYS A 255 2.77 -11.90 21.18
N SER A 256 2.82 -12.94 20.36
CA SER A 256 1.68 -13.50 19.64
C SER A 256 0.86 -12.45 18.88
N ASN A 257 1.58 -11.56 18.19
CA ASN A 257 0.99 -10.47 17.43
C ASN A 257 0.10 -11.02 16.28
N PRO A 258 -1.19 -10.65 16.21
CA PRO A 258 -2.09 -11.19 15.20
C PRO A 258 -1.68 -10.89 13.76
N THR A 259 -1.16 -9.69 13.48
CA THR A 259 -0.74 -9.28 12.14
C THR A 259 0.33 -10.21 11.59
N LEU A 260 1.31 -10.59 12.41
CA LEU A 260 2.33 -11.55 11.98
C LEU A 260 1.71 -12.92 11.66
N PHE A 261 0.82 -13.44 12.51
CA PHE A 261 0.16 -14.72 12.25
C PHE A 261 -0.73 -14.70 11.02
N GLU A 262 -1.37 -13.57 10.72
CA GLU A 262 -2.09 -13.39 9.45
C GLU A 262 -1.13 -13.46 8.26
N TRP A 263 0.07 -12.88 8.34
CA TRP A 263 1.07 -13.00 7.27
C TRP A 263 1.51 -14.46 7.10
N LEU A 264 1.90 -15.15 8.17
CA LEU A 264 2.38 -16.54 8.14
C LEU A 264 1.33 -17.53 7.62
N ASN A 265 0.04 -17.17 7.71
CA ASN A 265 -1.09 -17.99 7.29
C ASN A 265 -1.85 -17.42 6.08
N SER A 266 -1.27 -16.44 5.38
CA SER A 266 -1.90 -15.86 4.19
C SER A 266 -2.10 -16.92 3.11
N PRO A 267 -3.27 -16.96 2.45
CA PRO A 267 -3.56 -17.91 1.38
C PRO A 267 -2.86 -17.56 0.06
N ILE A 268 -2.37 -16.32 -0.09
CA ILE A 268 -1.73 -15.84 -1.31
C ILE A 268 -0.26 -15.55 -1.00
N VAL A 269 0.61 -16.43 -1.48
CA VAL A 269 2.07 -16.34 -1.28
C VAL A 269 2.75 -15.89 -2.57
N TYR A 270 3.56 -14.84 -2.47
CA TYR A 270 4.36 -14.29 -3.58
C TYR A 270 5.78 -14.85 -3.62
N ARG A 271 6.38 -15.11 -2.45
CA ARG A 271 7.72 -15.69 -2.31
C ARG A 271 7.81 -16.53 -1.04
N THR A 272 8.55 -17.62 -1.11
CA THR A 272 8.89 -18.46 0.04
C THR A 272 10.31 -19.00 -0.09
N SER A 273 10.86 -19.49 1.01
CA SER A 273 12.17 -20.14 1.10
C SER A 273 12.12 -21.28 2.14
N PRO A 274 13.07 -22.22 2.16
CA PRO A 274 13.07 -23.31 3.14
C PRO A 274 13.03 -22.84 4.60
N ILE A 275 13.66 -21.70 4.91
CA ILE A 275 13.66 -21.09 6.25
C ILE A 275 12.23 -20.70 6.68
N PHE A 276 11.34 -20.39 5.73
CA PHE A 276 9.96 -20.03 6.04
C PHE A 276 9.16 -21.20 6.61
N ASP A 277 9.38 -22.44 6.14
CA ASP A 277 8.66 -23.61 6.65
C ASP A 277 8.97 -23.82 8.15
N ASP A 278 10.24 -23.66 8.52
CA ASP A 278 10.68 -23.70 9.92
C ASP A 278 10.14 -22.52 10.73
N LEU A 279 10.11 -21.31 10.15
CA LEU A 279 9.51 -20.12 10.79
C LEU A 279 8.02 -20.31 11.07
N LYS A 280 7.28 -20.87 10.12
CA LYS A 280 5.85 -21.10 10.23
C LYS A 280 5.55 -22.09 11.37
N LYS A 281 6.30 -23.20 11.41
CA LYS A 281 6.21 -24.18 12.50
C LYS A 281 6.56 -23.58 13.87
N LEU A 282 7.61 -22.74 13.92
CA LEU A 282 7.97 -22.03 15.15
C LEU A 282 6.83 -21.10 15.61
N GLY A 283 6.13 -20.47 14.68
CA GLY A 283 4.93 -19.67 14.98
C GLY A 283 3.83 -20.47 15.67
N GLU A 284 3.55 -21.70 15.23
CA GLU A 284 2.56 -22.58 15.86
C GLU A 284 2.92 -22.89 17.33
N ASP A 285 4.21 -23.13 17.60
CA ASP A 285 4.70 -23.42 18.94
C ASP A 285 4.68 -22.18 19.86
N CYS A 286 4.86 -20.98 19.30
CA CYS A 286 4.88 -19.73 20.05
C CYS A 286 3.49 -19.08 20.23
N PHE A 287 2.43 -19.70 19.72
CA PHE A 287 1.09 -19.11 19.71
C PHE A 287 0.45 -19.05 21.10
N SER A 288 0.11 -17.85 21.56
CA SER A 288 -0.63 -17.57 22.79
C SER A 288 -2.06 -17.14 22.48
N ALA A 289 -3.02 -18.04 22.75
CA ALA A 289 -4.45 -17.75 22.60
C ALA A 289 -4.89 -16.53 23.42
N LYS A 290 -4.33 -16.35 24.63
CA LYS A 290 -4.64 -15.21 25.50
C LYS A 290 -4.23 -13.89 24.85
N SER A 291 -2.95 -13.76 24.49
CA SER A 291 -2.40 -12.50 23.98
C SER A 291 -3.05 -12.14 22.64
N THR A 292 -3.22 -13.11 21.74
CA THR A 292 -3.89 -12.91 20.44
C THR A 292 -5.37 -12.54 20.60
N ALA A 293 -6.12 -13.20 21.49
CA ALA A 293 -7.53 -12.87 21.73
C ALA A 293 -7.69 -11.46 22.33
N HIS A 294 -6.82 -11.05 23.25
CA HIS A 294 -6.82 -9.67 23.77
C HIS A 294 -6.61 -8.64 22.67
N HIS A 295 -5.68 -8.89 21.74
CA HIS A 295 -5.44 -7.99 20.61
C HIS A 295 -6.68 -7.86 19.71
N TYR A 296 -7.26 -8.98 19.26
CA TYR A 296 -8.46 -8.93 18.42
C TYR A 296 -9.66 -8.31 19.14
N LEU A 297 -9.85 -8.60 20.42
CA LEU A 297 -10.90 -7.97 21.23
C LEU A 297 -10.71 -6.45 21.33
N SER A 298 -9.48 -5.99 21.57
CA SER A 298 -9.17 -4.56 21.64
C SER A 298 -9.43 -3.86 20.31
N MET A 299 -9.05 -4.49 19.19
CA MET A 299 -9.32 -3.98 17.85
C MET A 299 -10.82 -3.89 17.58
N ALA A 300 -11.56 -4.98 17.81
CA ALA A 300 -13.01 -5.03 17.63
C ALA A 300 -13.70 -3.96 18.49
N LYS A 301 -13.33 -3.85 19.77
CA LYS A 301 -13.89 -2.84 20.69
C LYS A 301 -13.65 -1.42 20.20
N SER A 302 -12.42 -1.10 19.81
CA SER A 302 -12.06 0.22 19.30
C SER A 302 -12.86 0.57 18.04
N ASP A 303 -12.93 -0.36 17.08
CA ASP A 303 -13.61 -0.12 15.82
C ASP A 303 -15.12 -0.03 15.98
N ILE A 304 -15.73 -0.86 16.83
CA ILE A 304 -17.16 -0.81 17.14
C ILE A 304 -17.52 0.54 17.77
N ILE A 305 -16.80 0.97 18.82
CA ILE A 305 -17.07 2.24 19.50
C ILE A 305 -16.91 3.44 18.55
N LYS A 306 -15.90 3.40 17.67
CA LYS A 306 -15.60 4.49 16.75
C LYS A 306 -16.59 4.57 15.58
N ASN A 307 -17.07 3.42 15.08
CA ASN A 307 -17.79 3.37 13.80
C ASN A 307 -19.28 3.12 13.93
N LEU A 308 -19.78 2.52 15.02
CA LEU A 308 -21.22 2.37 15.28
C LEU A 308 -21.79 3.65 15.91
N THR A 309 -21.59 4.78 15.25
CA THR A 309 -22.12 6.09 15.65
C THR A 309 -22.85 6.73 14.48
N GLY A 310 -24.07 7.24 14.70
CA GLY A 310 -24.90 7.84 13.65
C GLY A 310 -25.79 6.83 12.92
N GLU A 311 -26.37 7.24 11.79
CA GLU A 311 -27.35 6.44 11.05
C GLU A 311 -26.75 5.65 9.88
N SER A 312 -25.52 5.98 9.45
CA SER A 312 -24.88 5.39 8.27
C SER A 312 -23.45 4.93 8.52
N ILE A 313 -23.04 3.91 7.77
CA ILE A 313 -21.73 3.26 7.88
C ILE A 313 -21.36 2.59 6.55
N SER A 314 -20.07 2.53 6.23
CA SER A 314 -19.59 1.83 5.03
C SER A 314 -19.50 0.32 5.23
N LEU A 315 -19.70 -0.44 4.14
CA LEU A 315 -19.56 -1.89 4.14
C LEU A 315 -18.16 -2.33 4.60
N LYS A 316 -17.10 -1.64 4.16
CA LYS A 316 -15.72 -1.89 4.59
C LYS A 316 -15.59 -1.91 6.11
N ARG A 317 -16.20 -0.96 6.82
CA ARG A 317 -16.15 -0.91 8.29
C ARG A 317 -16.85 -2.09 8.95
N TYR A 318 -18.00 -2.54 8.44
CA TYR A 318 -18.64 -3.76 8.93
C TYR A 318 -17.74 -4.99 8.81
N PHE A 319 -17.10 -5.18 7.65
CA PHE A 319 -16.20 -6.31 7.44
C PHE A 319 -15.03 -6.31 8.43
N TYR A 320 -14.43 -5.15 8.71
CA TYR A 320 -13.32 -5.05 9.66
C TYR A 320 -13.76 -5.33 11.11
N MET A 321 -14.92 -4.81 11.53
CA MET A 321 -15.49 -5.09 12.86
C MET A 321 -15.84 -6.57 13.02
N LEU A 322 -16.55 -7.15 12.04
CA LEU A 322 -16.89 -8.58 12.04
C LEU A 322 -15.65 -9.45 12.02
N ARG A 323 -14.67 -9.16 11.14
CA ARG A 323 -13.43 -9.93 11.05
C ARG A 323 -12.70 -9.96 12.38
N SER A 324 -12.54 -8.82 13.04
CA SER A 324 -11.85 -8.73 14.34
C SER A 324 -12.61 -9.50 15.43
N LEU A 325 -13.93 -9.37 15.47
CA LEU A 325 -14.75 -10.05 16.49
C LEU A 325 -14.82 -11.56 16.28
N LEU A 326 -15.00 -12.02 15.05
CA LEU A 326 -15.04 -13.44 14.69
C LEU A 326 -13.65 -14.10 14.86
N ALA A 327 -12.58 -13.39 14.54
CA ALA A 327 -11.21 -13.84 14.84
C ALA A 327 -10.99 -14.01 16.34
N CYS A 328 -11.46 -13.06 17.17
CA CYS A 328 -11.42 -13.20 18.63
C CYS A 328 -12.19 -14.44 19.10
N LYS A 329 -13.42 -14.64 18.59
CA LYS A 329 -14.24 -15.84 18.89
C LYS A 329 -13.52 -17.13 18.51
N TRP A 330 -12.91 -17.19 17.33
CA TRP A 330 -12.13 -18.35 16.89
C TRP A 330 -10.98 -18.65 17.86
N VAL A 331 -10.17 -17.66 18.22
CA VAL A 331 -9.01 -17.87 19.10
C VAL A 331 -9.45 -18.39 20.47
N VAL A 332 -10.53 -17.82 21.03
CA VAL A 332 -11.09 -18.24 22.31
C VAL A 332 -11.55 -19.72 22.29
N GLU A 333 -12.21 -20.14 21.22
CA GLU A 333 -12.84 -21.46 21.14
C GLU A 333 -11.90 -22.56 20.59
N LYS A 334 -11.04 -22.21 19.63
CA LYS A 334 -10.14 -23.14 18.94
C LYS A 334 -8.70 -23.11 19.46
N LYS A 335 -8.32 -22.09 20.23
CA LYS A 335 -6.96 -21.91 20.78
C LYS A 335 -5.87 -22.00 19.71
N SER A 336 -6.15 -21.45 18.52
CA SER A 336 -5.26 -21.40 17.36
C SER A 336 -5.39 -20.07 16.64
N ALA A 337 -4.44 -19.77 15.76
CA ALA A 337 -4.54 -18.61 14.88
C ALA A 337 -5.81 -18.72 14.01
N PRO A 338 -6.57 -17.61 13.85
CA PRO A 338 -7.78 -17.63 13.04
C PRO A 338 -7.44 -17.76 11.55
N PRO A 339 -8.32 -18.38 10.75
CA PRO A 339 -8.16 -18.39 9.30
C PRO A 339 -8.13 -16.96 8.75
N VAL A 340 -7.28 -16.75 7.74
CA VAL A 340 -7.18 -15.48 7.04
C VAL A 340 -8.44 -15.23 6.19
N PRO A 341 -8.95 -16.19 5.40
CA PRO A 341 -10.19 -16.02 4.65
C PRO A 341 -11.38 -15.69 5.55
N PHE A 342 -12.09 -14.62 5.21
CA PHE A 342 -13.22 -14.12 6.00
C PHE A 342 -14.42 -15.06 5.96
N ASP A 343 -14.66 -15.73 4.82
CA ASP A 343 -15.79 -16.64 4.66
C ASP A 343 -15.71 -17.83 5.63
N GLU A 344 -14.51 -18.31 5.95
CA GLU A 344 -14.32 -19.37 6.96
C GLU A 344 -14.72 -18.89 8.37
N LEU A 345 -14.42 -17.63 8.70
CA LEU A 345 -14.82 -17.03 9.98
C LEU A 345 -16.33 -16.80 10.05
N VAL A 346 -16.95 -16.40 8.93
CA VAL A 346 -18.40 -16.22 8.80
C VAL A 346 -19.13 -17.56 8.93
N GLU A 347 -18.65 -18.59 8.22
CA GLU A 347 -19.20 -19.93 8.29
C GLU A 347 -19.03 -20.56 9.67
N TYR A 348 -17.96 -20.19 10.40
CA TYR A 348 -17.76 -20.64 11.76
C TYR A 348 -18.63 -19.90 12.77
N GLY A 349 -18.60 -18.56 12.75
CA GLY A 349 -19.06 -17.74 13.87
C GLY A 349 -20.46 -17.16 13.73
N LEU A 350 -21.07 -17.17 12.54
CA LEU A 350 -22.42 -16.62 12.32
C LEU A 350 -23.46 -17.72 12.12
N ASP A 351 -24.73 -17.45 12.44
CA ASP A 351 -25.86 -18.32 12.11
C ASP A 351 -26.32 -18.13 10.64
N SER A 352 -27.29 -18.93 10.19
CA SER A 352 -27.76 -18.88 8.80
C SER A 352 -28.37 -17.53 8.40
N GLU A 353 -29.00 -16.82 9.33
CA GLU A 353 -29.64 -15.52 9.04
C GLU A 353 -28.58 -14.45 8.82
N LEU A 354 -27.63 -14.33 9.76
CA LEU A 354 -26.53 -13.38 9.67
C LEU A 354 -25.58 -13.70 8.51
N ARG A 355 -25.35 -14.99 8.20
CA ARG A 355 -24.58 -15.39 7.00
C ARG A 355 -25.20 -14.87 5.71
N ASN A 356 -26.52 -14.96 5.57
CA ASN A 356 -27.21 -14.45 4.38
C ASN A 356 -27.02 -12.94 4.25
N ILE A 357 -27.18 -12.20 5.36
CA ILE A 357 -26.97 -10.74 5.41
C ILE A 357 -25.53 -10.39 5.00
N VAL A 358 -24.54 -11.06 5.56
CA VAL A 358 -23.11 -10.81 5.23
C VAL A 358 -22.79 -11.17 3.78
N SER A 359 -23.41 -12.22 3.24
CA SER A 359 -23.26 -12.58 1.83
C SER A 359 -23.84 -11.49 0.91
N GLU A 360 -25.02 -10.96 1.22
CA GLU A 360 -25.59 -9.83 0.48
C GLU A 360 -24.72 -8.57 0.59
N MET A 361 -24.13 -8.31 1.76
CA MET A 361 -23.19 -7.22 1.95
C MET A 361 -21.93 -7.39 1.09
N ALA A 362 -21.40 -8.60 0.98
CA ALA A 362 -20.22 -8.91 0.18
C ALA A 362 -20.51 -8.72 -1.32
N GLU A 363 -21.66 -9.20 -1.79
CA GLU A 363 -22.10 -9.00 -3.17
C GLU A 363 -22.35 -7.52 -3.49
N LYS A 364 -22.93 -6.75 -2.56
CA LYS A 364 -23.04 -5.29 -2.72
C LYS A 364 -21.67 -4.63 -2.84
N LYS A 365 -20.73 -4.98 -1.95
CA LYS A 365 -19.37 -4.41 -1.95
C LYS A 365 -18.62 -4.67 -3.26
N LYS A 366 -18.82 -5.82 -3.91
CA LYS A 366 -18.21 -6.10 -5.22
C LYS A 366 -18.70 -5.16 -6.32
N ASN A 367 -19.92 -4.62 -6.18
CA ASN A 367 -20.61 -3.83 -7.20
C ASN A 367 -20.63 -2.32 -6.89
N THR A 368 -20.10 -1.89 -5.74
CA THR A 368 -20.07 -0.48 -5.32
C THR A 368 -18.66 -0.04 -4.94
N ALA A 369 -18.38 1.27 -5.05
CA ALA A 369 -17.07 1.83 -4.67
C ALA A 369 -16.84 1.72 -3.15
N GLU A 370 -15.58 1.62 -2.70
CA GLU A 370 -15.22 1.41 -1.28
C GLU A 370 -15.80 2.48 -0.31
N HIS A 371 -16.13 3.66 -0.82
CA HIS A 371 -16.66 4.80 -0.06
C HIS A 371 -18.19 4.84 0.04
N ASP A 372 -18.90 3.85 -0.47
CA ASP A 372 -20.36 3.82 -0.41
C ASP A 372 -20.84 3.58 1.03
N VAL A 373 -21.71 4.46 1.51
CA VAL A 373 -22.27 4.44 2.87
C VAL A 373 -23.72 4.03 2.84
N GLN A 374 -24.11 3.12 3.73
CA GLN A 374 -25.47 2.62 3.83
C GLN A 374 -26.05 2.84 5.22
N LEU A 375 -27.36 2.68 5.36
CA LEU A 375 -28.03 2.62 6.66
C LEU A 375 -27.49 1.45 7.50
N ARG A 376 -27.52 1.61 8.81
CA ARG A 376 -27.10 0.54 9.72
C ARG A 376 -27.99 -0.70 9.61
N ILE A 377 -27.39 -1.87 9.84
CA ILE A 377 -28.05 -3.16 9.77
C ILE A 377 -28.21 -3.65 11.20
N GLU A 378 -29.40 -3.45 11.79
CA GLU A 378 -29.66 -3.70 13.21
C GLU A 378 -29.30 -5.12 13.67
N ALA A 379 -29.51 -6.13 12.82
CA ALA A 379 -29.14 -7.51 13.12
C ALA A 379 -27.62 -7.69 13.32
N ILE A 380 -26.81 -6.99 12.51
CA ILE A 380 -25.35 -7.03 12.60
C ILE A 380 -24.86 -6.22 13.80
N ASP A 381 -25.41 -5.02 14.00
CA ASP A 381 -25.11 -4.18 15.16
C ASP A 381 -25.36 -4.95 16.48
N GLY A 382 -26.55 -5.56 16.61
CA GLY A 382 -26.92 -6.34 17.79
C GLY A 382 -25.99 -7.54 18.01
N TYR A 383 -25.61 -8.25 16.94
CA TYR A 383 -24.63 -9.34 17.04
C TYR A 383 -23.26 -8.86 17.53
N LEU A 384 -22.76 -7.74 16.97
CA LEU A 384 -21.47 -7.15 17.35
C LEU A 384 -21.44 -6.76 18.82
N GLU A 385 -22.46 -6.03 19.29
CA GLU A 385 -22.56 -5.56 20.68
C GLU A 385 -22.68 -6.73 21.68
N GLN A 386 -23.56 -7.69 21.39
CA GLN A 386 -23.78 -8.85 22.27
C GLN A 386 -22.52 -9.70 22.39
N ASN A 387 -21.88 -10.05 21.26
CA ASN A 387 -20.69 -10.89 21.29
C ASN A 387 -19.47 -10.15 21.85
N LEU A 388 -19.37 -8.84 21.67
CA LEU A 388 -18.30 -8.06 22.30
C LEU A 388 -18.35 -8.17 23.83
N ALA A 389 -19.55 -8.12 24.43
CA ALA A 389 -19.72 -8.29 25.87
C ALA A 389 -19.35 -9.71 26.33
N VAL A 390 -19.82 -10.74 25.62
CA VAL A 390 -19.53 -12.16 25.95
C VAL A 390 -18.03 -12.47 25.82
N LEU A 391 -17.40 -12.04 24.73
CA LEU A 391 -15.96 -12.26 24.50
C LEU A 391 -15.10 -11.47 25.49
N SER A 392 -15.52 -10.27 25.89
CA SER A 392 -14.80 -9.49 26.91
C SER A 392 -14.67 -10.25 28.25
N ASP A 393 -15.76 -10.86 28.71
CA ASP A 393 -15.73 -11.69 29.92
C ASP A 393 -14.89 -12.95 29.71
N THR A 394 -15.02 -13.62 28.56
CA THR A 394 -14.32 -14.88 28.29
C THR A 394 -12.81 -14.69 28.16
N VAL A 395 -12.36 -13.67 27.42
CA VAL A 395 -10.94 -13.36 27.22
C VAL A 395 -10.26 -13.01 28.54
N SER A 396 -10.98 -12.35 29.47
CA SER A 396 -10.44 -12.01 30.80
C SER A 396 -10.06 -13.24 31.65
N LYS A 397 -10.62 -14.41 31.32
CA LYS A 397 -10.43 -15.68 32.02
C LYS A 397 -9.43 -16.61 31.33
N LEU A 398 -8.82 -16.17 30.23
CA LEU A 398 -7.83 -16.98 29.52
C LEU A 398 -6.51 -17.02 30.31
N ASP A 399 -6.00 -18.24 30.47
CA ASP A 399 -4.71 -18.51 31.08
C ASP A 399 -3.60 -18.61 30.03
N GLY A 400 -2.38 -18.31 30.48
CA GLY A 400 -1.14 -18.55 29.73
C GLY A 400 -0.56 -17.34 29.03
N ASP A 401 0.76 -17.21 29.12
CA ASP A 401 1.60 -16.55 28.12
C ASP A 401 2.67 -17.58 27.72
N VAL A 402 2.90 -17.74 26.43
CA VAL A 402 3.99 -18.56 25.89
C VAL A 402 5.20 -17.65 25.75
N ASN A 403 6.35 -18.07 26.29
CA ASN A 403 7.59 -17.31 26.19
C ASN A 403 8.72 -18.23 25.77
N GLU A 404 9.15 -18.11 24.51
CA GLU A 404 10.03 -19.07 23.83
C GLU A 404 11.30 -18.38 23.30
N TRP A 405 11.83 -17.39 24.04
CA TRP A 405 13.00 -16.62 23.64
C TRP A 405 14.18 -17.49 23.18
N ASP A 406 14.53 -18.54 23.93
CA ASP A 406 15.65 -19.42 23.60
C ASP A 406 15.47 -20.08 22.21
N ARG A 407 14.24 -20.50 21.87
CA ARG A 407 13.93 -21.11 20.57
C ARG A 407 13.97 -20.08 19.45
N LEU A 408 13.43 -18.88 19.70
CA LEU A 408 13.43 -17.77 18.75
C LEU A 408 14.86 -17.27 18.47
N GLU A 409 15.68 -17.14 19.50
CA GLU A 409 17.09 -16.74 19.38
C GLU A 409 17.89 -17.78 18.61
N LYS A 410 17.71 -19.06 18.93
CA LYS A 410 18.35 -20.15 18.20
C LYS A 410 17.95 -20.14 16.72
N PHE A 411 16.64 -20.04 16.43
CA PHE A 411 16.14 -19.96 15.06
C PHE A 411 16.73 -18.75 14.31
N PHE A 412 16.79 -17.58 14.95
CA PHE A 412 17.38 -16.40 14.36
C PHE A 412 18.84 -16.63 13.96
N LEU A 413 19.66 -17.13 14.89
CA LEU A 413 21.07 -17.41 14.63
C LEU A 413 21.27 -18.44 13.53
N ASP A 414 20.50 -19.53 13.54
CA ASP A 414 20.53 -20.57 12.51
C ASP A 414 20.14 -19.99 11.14
N SER A 415 19.14 -19.09 11.09
CA SER A 415 18.66 -18.48 9.84
C SER A 415 19.70 -17.58 9.15
N LEU A 416 20.68 -17.04 9.89
CA LEU A 416 21.79 -16.25 9.32
C LEU A 416 22.72 -17.10 8.43
N SER A 417 22.63 -18.43 8.50
CA SER A 417 23.38 -19.34 7.63
C SER A 417 23.19 -19.05 6.14
N VAL A 418 22.04 -18.46 5.77
CA VAL A 418 21.70 -18.10 4.38
C VAL A 418 22.76 -17.23 3.69
N PHE A 419 23.50 -16.42 4.44
CA PHE A 419 24.55 -15.55 3.89
C PHE A 419 25.91 -16.25 3.72
N TYR A 420 26.09 -17.42 4.33
CA TYR A 420 27.35 -18.18 4.26
C TYR A 420 27.28 -19.34 3.25
N SER A 421 26.08 -19.66 2.74
CA SER A 421 25.85 -20.70 1.74
C SER A 421 26.20 -20.30 0.29
N ASP A 422 26.34 -19.00 0.00
CA ASP A 422 26.62 -18.47 -1.35
C ASP A 422 28.15 -18.39 -1.66
N GLU A 423 29.05 -18.82 -0.77
CA GLU A 423 30.52 -18.73 -0.90
C GLU A 423 31.25 -20.07 -1.19
N LYS A 424 30.60 -21.05 -1.83
CA LYS A 424 31.28 -22.31 -2.23
C LYS A 424 31.29 -22.60 -3.71
#